data_AF-A0A7X3PTN1-F1
#
_entry.id   AF-A0A7X3PTN1-F1
#
_cell.length_a   1.000
_cell.length_b   1.000
_cell.length_c   1.000
_cell.angle_alpha   90.00
_cell.angle_beta   90.00
_cell.angle_gamma   90.00
#
_symmetry.space_group_name_H-M   'P 1'
#
loop_
_entity.id
_entity.type
_entity.pdbx_description
1 polymer ?
#
loop_
_entity_poly.entity_id
_entity_poly.type
_entity_poly.pdbx_seq_one_letter_code
_entity_poly.pdbx_strand_id
1 'polypeptide(L)'
;MTRTFRELHRILASGGFVAFEVGEVRNGKILLETLVVPAATEAGLKPLMVLVNDQIFTKTANCWGVNNRTKGTNTNRIVLIGK
;
A
#
# COMPACT_ATOMS: atom_id res chain seq x y z
N MET A 1 1.35 -7.64 -8.93
CA MET A 1 1.99 -6.38 -8.50
C MET A 1 3.30 -6.11 -9.23
N THR A 2 4.23 -7.08 -9.35
CA THR A 2 5.54 -6.84 -10.00
C THR A 2 5.45 -6.19 -11.38
N ARG A 3 4.55 -6.62 -12.27
CA ARG A 3 4.37 -6.00 -13.59
C ARG A 3 4.05 -4.50 -13.50
N THR A 4 3.21 -4.09 -12.56
CA THR A 4 2.91 -2.67 -12.30
C THR A 4 4.16 -1.94 -11.83
N PHE A 5 4.95 -2.53 -10.92
CA PHE A 5 6.19 -1.91 -10.46
C PHE A 5 7.26 -1.81 -11.55
N ARG A 6 7.32 -2.74 -12.52
CA ARG A 6 8.19 -2.62 -13.69
C ARG A 6 7.83 -1.41 -14.55
N GLU A 7 6.53 -1.15 -14.76
CA GLU A 7 6.09 0.05 -15.46
C GLU A 7 6.38 1.33 -14.68
N LEU A 8 6.17 1.32 -13.36
CA LEU A 8 6.53 2.45 -12.49
C LEU A 8 8.04 2.72 -12.54
N HIS A 9 8.88 1.69 -12.45
CA HIS A 9 10.32 1.80 -12.60
C HIS A 9 10.70 2.39 -13.97
N ARG A 10 10.03 1.99 -15.06
CA ARG A 10 10.28 2.52 -16.40
C ARG A 10 10.02 4.04 -16.49
N ILE A 11 8.95 4.54 -15.87
CA ILE A 11 8.54 5.95 -16.00
C ILE A 11 9.11 6.89 -14.92
N LEU A 12 9.53 6.36 -13.76
CA LEU A 12 10.06 7.21 -12.69
C LEU A 12 11.33 7.92 -13.15
N ALA A 13 11.48 9.20 -12.82
CA ALA A 13 12.74 9.90 -12.97
C ALA A 13 13.81 9.30 -12.04
N SER A 14 15.09 9.50 -12.37
CA SER A 14 16.20 9.13 -11.47
C SER A 14 16.03 9.84 -10.12
N GLY A 15 16.19 9.11 -9.02
CA GLY A 15 15.94 9.61 -7.66
C GLY A 15 14.46 9.83 -7.31
N GLY A 16 13.53 9.41 -8.16
CA GLY A 16 12.09 9.49 -7.89
C GLY A 16 11.62 8.45 -6.86
N PHE A 17 10.42 8.70 -6.31
CA PHE A 17 9.80 7.83 -5.30
C PHE A 17 8.36 7.46 -5.68
N VAL A 18 7.93 6.28 -5.23
CA VAL A 18 6.53 5.83 -5.22
C VAL A 18 6.10 5.70 -3.77
N ALA A 19 5.00 6.38 -3.41
CA ALA A 19 4.26 6.13 -2.17
C ALA A 19 3.10 5.18 -2.51
N PHE A 20 3.27 3.88 -2.21
CA PHE A 20 2.30 2.87 -2.58
C PHE A 20 1.39 2.54 -1.39
N GLU A 21 0.18 3.09 -1.40
CA GLU A 21 -0.80 2.85 -0.34
C GLU A 21 -1.50 1.50 -0.54
N VAL A 22 -1.54 0.72 0.55
CA VAL A 22 -2.23 -0.55 0.64
C VAL A 22 -2.92 -0.70 1.99
N GLY A 23 -3.93 -1.54 2.02
CA GLY A 23 -4.57 -1.98 3.25
C GLY A 23 -4.21 -3.42 3.59
N GLU A 24 -5.16 -4.08 4.23
CA GLU A 24 -5.12 -5.51 4.50
C GLU A 24 -6.39 -6.15 3.93
N VAL A 25 -6.28 -7.42 3.56
CA VAL A 25 -7.39 -8.18 2.98
C VAL A 25 -7.65 -9.45 3.79
N ARG A 26 -8.80 -10.09 3.53
CA ARG A 26 -9.25 -11.28 4.26
C ARG A 26 -9.30 -11.04 5.78
N ASN A 27 -9.88 -9.90 6.17
CA ASN A 27 -10.05 -9.48 7.56
C ASN A 27 -8.73 -9.41 8.34
N GLY A 28 -7.71 -8.75 7.77
CA GLY A 28 -6.41 -8.58 8.41
C GLY A 28 -5.46 -9.77 8.29
N LYS A 29 -5.90 -10.93 7.77
CA LYS A 29 -5.04 -12.11 7.61
C LYS A 29 -3.91 -11.91 6.60
N ILE A 30 -4.10 -11.01 5.64
CA ILE A 30 -3.08 -10.68 4.65
C ILE A 30 -2.78 -9.19 4.72
N LEU A 31 -1.58 -8.90 5.17
CA LEU A 31 -0.97 -7.59 5.22
C LEU A 31 -0.32 -7.30 3.86
N LEU A 32 -0.92 -6.45 3.03
CA LEU A 32 -0.50 -6.30 1.63
C LEU A 32 0.89 -5.70 1.47
N GLU A 33 1.39 -4.94 2.44
CA GLU A 33 2.77 -4.43 2.46
C GLU A 33 3.80 -5.57 2.35
N THR A 34 3.49 -6.73 2.93
CA THR A 34 4.37 -7.91 2.89
C THR A 34 4.48 -8.51 1.49
N LEU A 35 3.49 -8.24 0.63
CA LEU A 35 3.48 -8.66 -0.77
C LEU A 35 4.04 -7.57 -1.70
N VAL A 36 3.90 -6.29 -1.32
CA VAL A 36 4.42 -5.15 -2.06
C VAL A 36 5.93 -5.12 -2.04
N VAL A 37 6.55 -5.28 -0.86
CA VAL A 37 8.02 -5.21 -0.69
C VAL A 37 8.78 -6.17 -1.64
N PRO A 38 8.48 -7.48 -1.69
CA PRO A 38 9.17 -8.38 -2.62
C PRO A 38 8.84 -8.05 -4.09
N ALA A 39 7.60 -7.68 -4.40
CA ALA A 39 7.21 -7.33 -5.77
C ALA A 39 7.90 -6.07 -6.30
N ALA A 40 8.14 -5.06 -5.45
CA ALA A 40 8.90 -3.87 -5.80
C ALA A 40 10.38 -4.19 -5.99
N THR A 41 10.96 -5.01 -5.10
CA THR A 41 12.35 -5.47 -5.18
C THR A 41 12.60 -6.25 -6.48
N GLU A 42 11.71 -7.18 -6.84
CA GLU A 42 11.79 -7.96 -8.08
C GLU A 42 11.66 -7.08 -9.35
N ALA A 43 11.04 -5.91 -9.22
CA ALA A 43 10.91 -4.94 -10.31
C ALA A 43 12.11 -3.99 -10.45
N GLY A 44 13.15 -4.14 -9.61
CA GLY A 44 14.34 -3.28 -9.61
C GLY A 44 14.18 -1.98 -8.83
N LEU A 45 13.11 -1.83 -8.05
CA LEU A 45 12.92 -0.70 -7.15
C LEU A 45 13.44 -1.02 -5.74
N LYS A 46 13.70 0.02 -4.94
CA LYS A 46 14.22 -0.10 -3.57
C LYS A 46 13.16 0.29 -2.53
N PRO A 47 12.53 -0.66 -1.83
CA PRO A 47 11.71 -0.36 -0.66
C PRO A 47 12.54 0.34 0.42
N LEU A 48 12.03 1.43 0.98
CA LEU A 48 12.74 2.26 1.96
C LEU A 48 12.13 2.16 3.35
N MET A 49 10.81 2.21 3.43
CA MET A 49 10.07 2.09 4.69
C MET A 49 8.61 1.70 4.45
N VAL A 50 7.98 1.18 5.49
CA VAL A 50 6.53 1.00 5.57
C VAL A 50 6.01 1.93 6.66
N LEU A 51 5.18 2.89 6.28
CA LEU A 51 4.41 3.67 7.23
C LEU A 51 3.12 2.92 7.56
N VAL A 52 2.88 2.63 8.83
CA VAL A 52 1.62 2.05 9.32
C VAL A 52 0.86 3.14 10.04
N ASN A 53 -0.30 3.52 9.51
CA ASN A 53 -1.21 4.44 10.16
C ASN A 53 -2.28 3.62 10.89
N ASP A 54 -2.18 3.62 12.21
CA ASP A 54 -3.21 3.08 13.09
C ASP A 54 -3.93 4.25 13.78
N GLN A 55 -5.05 4.67 13.20
CA GLN A 55 -5.77 5.87 13.61
C GLN A 55 -7.27 5.59 13.77
N ILE A 56 -7.91 6.32 14.69
CA ILE A 56 -9.36 6.33 14.80
C ILE A 56 -9.89 7.31 13.74
N PHE A 57 -10.37 6.78 12.61
CA PHE A 57 -10.98 7.60 11.58
C PHE A 57 -12.32 7.04 11.08
N THR A 58 -13.17 7.93 10.59
CA THR A 58 -14.42 7.59 9.89
C THR A 58 -14.12 7.46 8.41
N LYS A 59 -14.28 6.25 7.85
CA LYS A 59 -14.13 6.08 6.40
C LYS A 59 -15.18 6.90 5.67
N THR A 60 -14.80 7.52 4.56
CA THR A 60 -15.72 8.21 3.64
C THR A 60 -16.88 7.29 3.24
N ALA A 61 -16.64 5.98 3.11
CA ALA A 61 -17.66 4.96 2.83
C ALA A 61 -18.82 4.92 3.85
N ASN A 62 -18.65 5.40 5.09
CA ASN A 62 -19.75 5.52 6.05
C ASN A 62 -20.84 6.47 5.55
N CYS A 63 -20.50 7.49 4.74
CA CYS A 63 -21.49 8.39 4.14
C CYS A 63 -22.49 7.64 3.24
N TRP A 64 -22.15 6.42 2.81
CA TRP A 64 -23.00 5.53 2.03
C TRP A 64 -23.49 4.30 2.83
N GLY A 65 -23.52 4.39 4.16
CA GLY A 65 -24.04 3.34 5.05
C GLY A 65 -23.14 2.11 5.18
N VAL A 66 -21.91 2.14 4.67
CA VAL A 66 -20.93 1.09 4.92
C VAL A 66 -20.25 1.35 6.26
N ASN A 67 -20.82 0.76 7.32
CA ASN A 67 -20.34 0.94 8.68
C ASN A 67 -18.85 0.57 8.83
N ASN A 68 -18.11 1.40 9.57
CA ASN A 68 -16.75 1.09 9.99
C ASN A 68 -16.62 -0.32 10.59
N ARG A 69 -15.50 -0.99 10.32
CA ARG A 69 -15.14 -2.32 10.85
C ARG A 69 -16.08 -3.49 10.50
N THR A 70 -17.10 -3.31 9.66
CA THR A 70 -18.00 -4.41 9.24
C THR A 70 -17.49 -5.18 8.02
N LYS A 71 -16.78 -4.53 7.09
CA LYS A 71 -16.25 -5.15 5.85
C LYS A 71 -14.78 -4.81 5.55
N GLY A 72 -14.09 -4.12 6.45
CA GLY A 72 -12.71 -3.70 6.22
C GLY A 72 -12.09 -3.00 7.42
N THR A 73 -10.85 -2.59 7.26
CA THR A 73 -9.92 -2.36 8.38
C THR A 73 -9.63 -0.87 8.55
N ASN A 74 -9.45 -0.40 9.78
CA ASN A 74 -9.24 1.03 10.08
C ASN A 74 -7.75 1.40 10.13
N THR A 75 -6.91 0.62 9.48
CA THR A 75 -5.48 0.88 9.33
C THR A 75 -5.14 0.97 7.84
N ASN A 76 -4.28 1.91 7.47
CA ASN A 76 -3.70 1.97 6.12
C ASN A 76 -2.17 1.96 6.21
N ARG A 77 -1.54 1.47 5.15
CA ARG A 77 -0.09 1.31 5.11
C ARG A 77 0.44 1.91 3.82
N ILE A 78 1.55 2.60 3.89
CA ILE A 78 2.20 3.19 2.73
C ILE A 78 3.61 2.61 2.65
N VAL A 79 3.91 1.92 1.56
CA VAL A 79 5.28 1.49 1.26
C VAL A 79 5.95 2.58 0.44
N LEU A 80 6.97 3.22 1.01
CA LEU A 80 7.80 4.18 0.30
C LEU A 80 8.88 3.41 -0.47
N ILE A 81 8.96 3.64 -1.76
CA ILE A 81 9.82 2.89 -2.68
C ILE A 81 10.61 3.89 -3.53
N GLY A 82 11.93 3.81 -3.52
CA GLY A 82 12.81 4.58 -4.41
C GLY A 82 13.08 3.86 -5.73
N LYS A 83 13.36 4.62 -6.78
CA LYS A 83 13.99 4.11 -8.00
C LYS A 83 15.50 3.95 -7.84
#